data_AF-A0A915XPM6-F1
#
_entry.id   AF-A0A915XPM6-F1
#
_cell.length_a   1.000
_cell.length_b   1.000
_cell.length_c   1.000
_cell.angle_alpha   90.00
_cell.angle_beta   90.00
_cell.angle_gamma   90.00
#
_symmetry.space_group_name_H-M   'P 1'
#
loop_
_entity.id
_entity.type
_entity.pdbx_description
1 polymer ?
#
loop_
_entity_poly.entity_id
_entity_poly.type
_entity_poly.pdbx_seq_one_letter_code
_entity_poly.pdbx_strand_id
1 'polypeptide(L)'
;MSDRVIETVPPDADAVLARARELRRQLSGGFREEAVKSLYAEAERVARRAVSQGGDMRAIAFEQRIDRLVTSPWFGLPIMLVLLAIVFWLTIAGANVPSALLAQGLFWIEAQAVTLFDAAGVPWWITGFLWHGVYRGLAWVVSVMLPPMAIFFPLFTVFEDLGYLPRVAFNLDFLFRRAGAHGKQALTMAMGFGCNAAGVIATRIIDSPRERLVAILTNNFVPCNGRFPTLIMLGTIFVGASFAPAFASVAAAGAVVGVVILGIGFTLLMSWLLSRTILRGEASAFTLELPPYRRPNIGRIFYTSLIDRTLFVLYRAMWTAAPAGAVIWLLANIRWGDRTLAAISAGWLDPLGHAIGLDGVILLTYVIAIPANEIVVPTLVMAYMGTGMMTEMEGLGDLRRLLVDQQGWTTLTAVNLMLFSLLHNPCATTILTIYKETLSAKWATVGALLPLGTAFLVCFLTATLARAFGWGG
;
A
#
# COMPACT_ATOMS: atom_id res chain seq x y z
N MET A 1 35.62 -19.28 -62.60
CA MET A 1 34.48 -18.37 -62.34
C MET A 1 33.24 -19.19 -62.57
N SER A 2 32.73 -19.81 -61.50
CA SER A 2 31.63 -19.27 -60.68
C SER A 2 30.36 -19.16 -61.51
N ASP A 3 29.51 -20.19 -61.42
CA ASP A 3 28.06 -20.04 -61.32
C ASP A 3 27.43 -21.43 -61.10
N ARG A 4 27.11 -21.71 -59.84
CA ARG A 4 26.11 -22.69 -59.39
C ARG A 4 25.86 -22.44 -57.91
N VAL A 5 25.14 -21.36 -57.62
CA VAL A 5 24.44 -21.21 -56.34
C VAL A 5 23.30 -22.23 -56.40
N ILE A 6 23.52 -23.37 -55.76
CA ILE A 6 22.50 -24.38 -55.53
C ILE A 6 21.55 -23.82 -54.47
N GLU A 7 20.42 -23.28 -54.92
CA GLU A 7 19.22 -23.14 -54.11
C GLU A 7 18.74 -24.55 -53.71
N THR A 8 19.14 -25.01 -52.54
CA THR A 8 18.47 -26.12 -51.84
C THR A 8 18.01 -25.62 -50.49
N VAL A 9 16.89 -24.89 -50.48
CA VAL A 9 16.01 -24.88 -49.31
C VAL A 9 15.55 -26.34 -49.15
N PRO A 10 15.84 -27.02 -48.01
CA PRO A 10 15.44 -28.41 -47.87
C PRO A 10 13.91 -28.50 -47.88
N PRO A 11 13.29 -29.43 -48.64
CA PRO A 11 11.84 -29.56 -48.78
C PRO A 11 11.11 -30.06 -47.53
N ASP A 12 11.72 -29.93 -46.34
CA ASP A 12 11.25 -30.62 -45.14
C ASP A 12 11.25 -29.73 -43.90
N ALA A 13 11.61 -28.45 -43.97
CA ALA A 13 11.55 -27.59 -42.79
C ALA A 13 10.10 -27.43 -42.28
N ASP A 14 9.15 -27.21 -43.19
CA ASP A 14 7.73 -27.08 -42.84
C ASP A 14 7.09 -28.41 -42.43
N ALA A 15 7.51 -29.53 -43.02
CA ALA A 15 7.04 -30.86 -42.65
C ALA A 15 7.66 -31.33 -41.32
N VAL A 16 8.92 -31.02 -41.04
CA VAL A 16 9.55 -31.18 -39.71
C VAL A 16 8.86 -30.29 -38.67
N LEU A 17 8.54 -29.03 -38.99
CA LEU A 17 7.80 -28.14 -38.09
C LEU A 17 6.36 -28.61 -37.87
N ALA A 18 5.68 -29.12 -38.90
CA ALA A 18 4.35 -29.70 -38.79
C ALA A 18 4.37 -30.97 -37.93
N ARG A 19 5.35 -31.85 -38.14
CA ARG A 19 5.55 -33.07 -37.33
C ARG A 19 5.91 -32.73 -35.90
N ALA A 20 6.75 -31.71 -35.68
CA ALA A 20 7.08 -31.21 -34.35
C ALA A 20 5.86 -30.61 -33.64
N ARG A 21 4.96 -29.90 -34.35
CA ARG A 21 3.69 -29.40 -33.78
C ARG A 21 2.73 -30.53 -33.43
N GLU A 22 2.65 -31.56 -34.26
CA GLU A 22 1.82 -32.75 -34.03
C GLU A 22 2.32 -33.54 -32.80
N LEU A 23 3.62 -33.81 -32.74
CA LEU A 23 4.27 -34.46 -31.59
C LEU A 23 4.15 -33.59 -30.33
N ARG A 24 4.29 -32.27 -30.45
CA ARG A 24 4.12 -31.33 -29.33
C ARG A 24 2.72 -31.37 -28.71
N ARG A 25 1.68 -31.71 -29.49
CA ARG A 25 0.32 -31.91 -28.97
C ARG A 25 0.15 -33.22 -28.20
N GLN A 26 1.01 -34.21 -28.46
CA GLN A 26 1.01 -35.50 -27.77
C GLN A 26 1.81 -35.48 -26.46
N LEU A 27 2.65 -34.46 -26.27
CA LEU A 27 3.35 -34.23 -25.01
C LEU A 27 2.35 -33.82 -23.94
N SER A 28 2.40 -34.47 -22.78
CA SER A 28 1.60 -34.09 -21.62
C SER A 28 1.92 -32.64 -21.23
N GLY A 29 0.94 -31.93 -20.64
CA GLY A 29 1.13 -30.53 -20.22
C GLY A 29 2.36 -30.30 -19.31
N GLY A 30 2.89 -31.36 -18.69
CA GLY A 30 4.09 -31.34 -17.85
C GLY A 30 5.42 -31.63 -18.56
N PHE A 31 5.46 -31.96 -19.86
CA PHE A 31 6.73 -32.31 -20.54
C PHE A 31 7.78 -31.19 -20.46
N ARG A 32 7.36 -29.93 -20.54
CA ARG A 32 8.25 -28.78 -20.36
C ARG A 32 8.87 -28.76 -18.97
N GLU A 33 8.09 -29.02 -17.93
CA GLU A 33 8.59 -29.12 -16.55
C GLU A 33 9.55 -30.31 -16.40
N GLU A 34 9.24 -31.45 -17.01
CA GLU A 34 10.07 -32.66 -16.94
C GLU A 34 11.41 -32.48 -17.68
N ALA A 35 11.39 -31.84 -18.86
CA ALA A 35 12.60 -31.48 -19.59
C ALA A 35 13.47 -30.50 -18.79
N VAL A 36 12.87 -29.47 -18.18
CA VAL A 36 13.60 -28.54 -17.31
C VAL A 36 14.18 -29.26 -16.09
N LYS A 37 13.42 -30.13 -15.42
CA LYS A 37 13.92 -30.97 -14.32
C LYS A 37 15.13 -31.81 -14.74
N SER A 38 15.08 -32.44 -15.90
CA SER A 38 16.20 -33.26 -16.40
C SER A 38 17.47 -32.43 -16.64
N LEU A 39 17.32 -31.21 -17.20
CA LEU A 39 18.44 -30.28 -17.41
C LEU A 39 19.07 -29.85 -16.08
N TYR A 40 18.27 -29.48 -15.09
CA TYR A 40 18.76 -29.14 -13.76
C TYR A 40 19.39 -30.35 -13.04
N ALA A 41 18.84 -31.55 -13.21
CA ALA A 41 19.42 -32.77 -12.64
C ALA A 41 20.78 -33.11 -13.26
N GLU A 42 20.96 -32.90 -14.57
CA GLU A 42 22.25 -33.09 -15.21
C GLU A 42 23.26 -32.03 -14.78
N ALA A 43 22.83 -30.76 -14.72
CA ALA A 43 23.66 -29.66 -14.21
C ALA A 43 24.12 -29.92 -12.77
N GLU A 44 23.23 -30.40 -11.90
CA GLU A 44 23.56 -30.78 -10.53
C GLU A 44 24.56 -31.94 -10.49
N ARG A 45 24.38 -32.95 -11.35
CA ARG A 45 25.30 -34.09 -11.44
C ARG A 45 26.69 -33.66 -11.88
N VAL A 46 26.80 -32.75 -12.84
CA VAL A 46 28.09 -32.17 -13.28
C VAL A 46 28.70 -31.32 -12.18
N ALA A 47 27.92 -30.45 -11.53
CA ALA A 47 28.39 -29.59 -10.44
C ALA A 47 28.93 -30.40 -9.26
N ARG A 48 28.25 -31.49 -8.85
CA ARG A 48 28.71 -32.39 -7.78
C ARG A 48 30.05 -33.07 -8.09
N ARG A 49 30.37 -33.31 -9.37
CA ARG A 49 31.66 -33.89 -9.79
C ARG A 49 32.77 -32.85 -9.85
N ALA A 50 32.44 -31.61 -10.21
CA ALA A 50 33.42 -30.56 -10.50
C ALA A 50 33.72 -29.65 -9.29
N VAL A 51 32.85 -29.59 -8.29
CA VAL A 51 32.95 -28.65 -7.17
C VAL A 51 33.00 -29.41 -5.85
N SER A 52 34.07 -29.23 -5.07
CA SER A 52 34.09 -29.60 -3.65
C SER A 52 33.51 -28.44 -2.82
N GLN A 53 32.50 -28.71 -2.01
CA GLN A 53 31.89 -27.69 -1.14
C GLN A 53 32.78 -27.45 0.08
N GLY A 54 33.68 -26.47 0.01
CA GLY A 54 34.56 -26.02 1.10
C GLY A 54 33.89 -25.05 2.09
N GLY A 55 32.64 -25.31 2.49
CA GLY A 55 31.88 -24.48 3.43
C GLY A 55 31.55 -25.22 4.74
N ASP A 56 31.26 -24.48 5.82
CA ASP A 56 30.83 -25.08 7.09
C ASP A 56 29.50 -25.84 6.90
N MET A 57 29.58 -27.18 6.85
CA MET A 57 28.42 -28.06 6.67
C MET A 57 27.31 -27.82 7.70
N ARG A 58 27.64 -27.36 8.92
CA ARG A 58 26.63 -27.04 9.94
C ARG A 58 25.82 -25.81 9.58
N ALA A 59 26.47 -24.77 9.05
CA ALA A 59 25.80 -23.56 8.59
C ALA A 59 24.86 -23.87 7.41
N ILE A 60 25.33 -24.67 6.44
CA ILE A 60 24.52 -25.10 5.29
C ILE A 60 23.30 -25.91 5.75
N ALA A 61 23.47 -26.87 6.66
CA ALA A 61 22.37 -27.68 7.17
C ALA A 61 21.35 -26.86 7.99
N PHE A 62 21.81 -25.83 8.71
CA PHE A 62 20.93 -24.91 9.45
C PHE A 62 20.12 -24.03 8.49
N GLU A 63 20.76 -23.45 7.47
CA GLU A 63 20.09 -22.68 6.43
C GLU A 63 19.02 -23.52 5.71
N GLN A 64 19.32 -24.77 5.36
CA GLN A 64 18.36 -25.69 4.73
C GLN A 64 17.17 -26.03 5.64
N ARG A 65 17.38 -26.12 6.95
CA ARG A 65 16.27 -26.34 7.92
C ARG A 65 15.37 -25.12 8.02
N ILE A 66 15.95 -23.92 8.11
CA ILE A 66 15.17 -22.67 8.11
C ILE A 66 14.39 -22.56 6.80
N ASP A 67 15.06 -22.81 5.67
CA ASP A 67 14.43 -22.74 4.35
C ASP A 67 13.24 -23.70 4.27
N ARG A 68 13.41 -24.97 4.66
CA ARG A 68 12.32 -25.96 4.67
C ARG A 68 11.13 -25.54 5.56
N LEU A 69 11.39 -24.86 6.67
CA LEU A 69 10.32 -24.36 7.55
C LEU A 69 9.59 -23.18 6.90
N VAL A 70 10.35 -22.19 6.42
CA VAL A 70 9.84 -20.95 5.82
C VAL A 70 9.13 -21.22 4.50
N THR A 71 9.61 -22.17 3.68
CA THR A 71 9.00 -22.54 2.39
C THR A 71 7.95 -23.64 2.52
N SER A 72 7.61 -24.05 3.75
CA SER A 72 6.59 -25.09 3.91
C SER A 72 5.21 -24.56 3.50
N PRO A 73 4.39 -25.38 2.83
CA PRO A 73 3.08 -24.93 2.34
C PRO A 73 2.10 -24.59 3.48
N TRP A 74 2.28 -25.19 4.66
CA TRP A 74 1.40 -24.98 5.82
C TRP A 74 1.95 -23.94 6.80
N PHE A 75 3.25 -23.93 7.11
CA PHE A 75 3.81 -22.98 8.09
C PHE A 75 4.37 -21.71 7.43
N GLY A 76 4.68 -21.71 6.13
CA GLY A 76 5.27 -20.57 5.44
C GLY A 76 4.39 -19.32 5.45
N LEU A 77 3.10 -19.46 5.13
CA LEU A 77 2.14 -18.34 5.15
C LEU A 77 1.86 -17.81 6.57
N PRO A 78 1.57 -18.65 7.59
CA PRO A 78 1.43 -18.19 8.97
C PRO A 78 2.68 -17.49 9.51
N ILE A 79 3.87 -18.05 9.27
CA ILE A 79 5.14 -17.43 9.71
C ILE A 79 5.31 -16.05 9.08
N MET A 80 4.98 -15.92 7.80
CA MET A 80 4.99 -14.63 7.10
C MET A 80 4.03 -13.62 7.72
N LEU A 81 2.78 -14.02 8.00
CA LEU A 81 1.80 -13.12 8.63
C LEU A 81 2.24 -12.69 10.03
N VAL A 82 2.78 -13.62 10.83
CA VAL A 82 3.31 -13.30 12.17
C VAL A 82 4.50 -12.35 12.09
N LEU A 83 5.44 -12.61 11.18
CA LEU A 83 6.59 -11.72 11.00
C LEU A 83 6.16 -10.32 10.56
N LEU A 84 5.25 -10.24 9.59
CA LEU A 84 4.71 -8.96 9.13
C LEU A 84 3.97 -8.22 10.26
N ALA A 85 3.21 -8.94 11.09
CA ALA A 85 2.56 -8.38 12.27
C ALA A 85 3.57 -7.83 13.30
N ILE A 86 4.69 -8.55 13.54
CA ILE A 86 5.77 -8.08 14.41
C ILE A 86 6.39 -6.80 13.84
N VAL A 87 6.68 -6.76 12.54
CA VAL A 87 7.25 -5.57 11.88
C VAL A 87 6.30 -4.38 12.00
N PHE A 88 5.01 -4.56 11.77
CA PHE A 88 4.02 -3.48 11.95
C PHE A 88 3.91 -3.05 13.39
N TRP A 89 3.87 -3.98 14.34
CA TRP A 89 3.80 -3.65 15.75
C TRP A 89 5.01 -2.84 16.19
N LEU A 90 6.22 -3.26 15.83
CA LEU A 90 7.47 -2.51 16.08
C LEU A 90 7.45 -1.13 15.42
N THR A 91 6.96 -1.05 14.20
CA THR A 91 6.88 0.21 13.45
C THR A 91 5.90 1.19 14.09
N ILE A 92 4.66 0.76 14.36
CA ILE A 92 3.59 1.63 14.88
C ILE A 92 3.89 2.02 16.33
N ALA A 93 4.15 1.04 17.20
CA ALA A 93 4.43 1.31 18.60
C ALA A 93 5.74 2.10 18.77
N GLY A 94 6.78 1.74 18.01
CA GLY A 94 8.07 2.42 18.04
C GLY A 94 8.02 3.83 17.46
N ALA A 95 7.14 4.11 16.49
CA ALA A 95 7.01 5.43 15.90
C ALA A 95 6.20 6.42 16.73
N ASN A 96 5.32 5.97 17.63
CA ASN A 96 4.45 6.85 18.41
C ASN A 96 5.23 7.91 19.21
N VAL A 97 6.29 7.51 19.90
CA VAL A 97 7.13 8.41 20.71
C VAL A 97 7.85 9.46 19.86
N PRO A 98 8.65 9.10 18.83
CA PRO A 98 9.31 10.10 17.99
C PRO A 98 8.32 10.97 17.20
N SER A 99 7.17 10.43 16.80
CA SER A 99 6.12 11.22 16.12
C SER A 99 5.54 12.29 17.04
N ALA A 100 5.25 11.93 18.30
CA ALA A 100 4.75 12.88 19.30
C ALA A 100 5.78 13.98 19.62
N LEU A 101 7.05 13.62 19.80
CA LEU A 101 8.13 14.59 20.04
C LEU A 101 8.30 15.56 18.86
N LEU A 102 8.25 15.03 17.62
CA LEU A 102 8.36 15.83 16.41
C LEU A 102 7.15 16.75 16.23
N ALA A 103 5.93 16.25 16.49
CA ALA A 103 4.70 17.04 16.47
C ALA A 103 4.75 18.19 17.49
N GLN A 104 5.14 17.91 18.74
CA GLN A 104 5.28 18.94 19.78
C GLN A 104 6.26 20.03 19.36
N GLY A 105 7.43 19.66 18.84
CA GLY A 105 8.43 20.63 18.37
C GLY A 105 7.93 21.47 17.19
N LEU A 106 7.33 20.84 16.18
CA LEU A 106 6.85 21.54 14.98
C LEU A 106 5.65 22.46 15.28
N PHE A 107 4.71 22.04 16.11
CA PHE A 107 3.57 22.88 16.52
C PHE A 107 3.97 23.96 17.53
N TRP A 108 5.01 23.74 18.33
CA TRP A 108 5.60 24.81 19.13
C TRP A 108 6.18 25.92 18.25
N ILE A 109 6.88 25.56 17.16
CA ILE A 109 7.37 26.54 16.18
C ILE A 109 6.20 27.29 15.53
N GLU A 110 5.11 26.60 15.16
CA GLU A 110 3.89 27.25 14.65
C GLU A 110 3.38 28.32 15.62
N ALA A 111 3.26 27.96 16.90
CA ALA A 111 2.75 28.86 17.93
C ALA A 111 3.64 30.11 18.08
N GLN A 112 4.97 29.95 18.15
CA GLN A 112 5.90 31.08 18.27
C GLN A 112 5.89 31.97 17.02
N ALA A 113 5.71 31.40 15.84
CA ALA A 113 5.69 32.18 14.62
C ALA A 113 4.39 32.96 14.43
N VAL A 114 3.26 32.38 14.85
CA VAL A 114 1.96 33.07 14.90
C VAL A 114 2.03 34.26 15.85
N THR A 115 2.56 34.09 17.07
CA THR A 115 2.70 35.22 18.02
C THR A 115 3.60 36.34 17.48
N LEU A 116 4.67 36.00 16.75
CA LEU A 116 5.54 36.97 16.10
C LEU A 116 4.82 37.74 14.99
N PHE A 117 4.01 37.06 14.16
CA PHE A 117 3.25 37.67 13.08
C PHE A 117 2.15 38.59 13.61
N ASP A 118 1.47 38.17 14.68
CA ASP A 118 0.46 38.97 15.35
C ASP A 118 1.10 40.23 15.99
N ALA A 119 2.28 40.10 16.60
CA ALA A 119 3.04 41.23 17.13
C ALA A 119 3.51 42.21 16.03
N ALA A 120 3.78 41.70 14.83
CA ALA A 120 4.15 42.51 13.66
C ALA A 120 2.94 43.15 12.96
N GLY A 121 1.70 42.89 13.42
CA GLY A 121 0.48 43.44 12.83
C GLY A 121 0.12 42.84 11.47
N VAL A 122 0.58 41.63 11.19
CA VAL A 122 0.24 40.93 9.93
C VAL A 122 -1.26 40.57 9.93
N PRO A 123 -1.99 40.77 8.83
CA PRO A 123 -3.39 40.39 8.75
C PRO A 123 -3.66 38.92 9.07
N TRP A 124 -4.73 38.64 9.82
CA TRP A 124 -5.11 37.30 10.28
C TRP A 124 -5.19 36.25 9.15
N TRP A 125 -5.57 36.66 7.94
CA TRP A 125 -5.71 35.74 6.81
C TRP A 125 -4.36 35.31 6.24
N ILE A 126 -3.31 36.13 6.34
CA ILE A 126 -1.95 35.75 5.94
C ILE A 126 -1.38 34.79 6.98
N THR A 127 -1.50 35.14 8.27
CA THR A 127 -1.05 34.29 9.38
C THR A 127 -1.74 32.93 9.33
N GLY A 128 -3.07 32.93 9.17
CA GLY A 128 -3.85 31.69 9.08
C GLY A 128 -3.52 30.86 7.84
N PHE A 129 -3.47 31.47 6.65
CA PHE A 129 -3.15 30.74 5.42
C PHE A 129 -1.77 30.08 5.50
N LEU A 130 -0.75 30.83 5.93
CA LEU A 130 0.63 30.36 5.96
C LEU A 130 0.89 29.38 7.10
N TRP A 131 0.52 29.74 8.34
CA TRP A 131 0.84 28.94 9.52
C TRP A 131 -0.19 27.85 9.79
N HIS A 132 -1.48 28.20 9.88
CA HIS A 132 -2.55 27.25 10.18
C HIS A 132 -2.97 26.40 8.98
N GLY A 133 -2.65 26.83 7.75
CA GLY A 133 -2.86 26.08 6.52
C GLY A 133 -1.60 25.35 6.05
N VAL A 134 -0.70 26.07 5.39
CA VAL A 134 0.47 25.48 4.71
C VAL A 134 1.41 24.78 5.68
N TYR A 135 1.87 25.50 6.72
CA TYR A 135 2.84 24.98 7.67
C TYR A 135 2.25 23.85 8.51
N ARG A 136 1.03 24.02 9.05
CA ARG A 136 0.36 22.98 9.83
C ARG A 136 0.17 21.69 9.03
N GLY A 137 -0.21 21.77 7.75
CA GLY A 137 -0.30 20.61 6.87
C GLY A 137 1.05 19.92 6.63
N LEU A 138 2.12 20.69 6.42
CA LEU A 138 3.47 20.15 6.34
C LEU A 138 3.92 19.49 7.64
N ALA A 139 3.73 20.19 8.77
CA ALA A 139 4.11 19.72 10.09
C ALA A 139 3.41 18.41 10.44
N TRP A 140 2.12 18.29 10.12
CA TRP A 140 1.34 17.07 10.32
C TRP A 140 1.88 15.88 9.52
N VAL A 141 2.12 16.06 8.22
CA VAL A 141 2.62 14.99 7.37
C VAL A 141 4.03 14.59 7.81
N VAL A 142 4.89 15.56 8.14
CA VAL A 142 6.25 15.27 8.60
C VAL A 142 6.24 14.56 9.95
N SER A 143 5.41 14.97 10.91
CA SER A 143 5.37 14.35 12.23
C SER A 143 4.83 12.92 12.21
N VAL A 144 3.78 12.66 11.42
CA VAL A 144 3.09 11.36 11.40
C VAL A 144 3.75 10.36 10.45
N MET A 145 4.27 10.80 9.30
CA MET A 145 4.76 9.89 8.25
C MET A 145 6.24 9.52 8.41
N LEU A 146 7.09 10.46 8.85
CA LEU A 146 8.55 10.25 8.85
C LEU A 146 9.00 9.15 9.81
N PRO A 147 8.59 9.13 11.10
CA PRO A 147 9.11 8.13 12.04
C PRO A 147 8.72 6.69 11.72
N PRO A 148 7.46 6.37 11.36
CA PRO A 148 7.12 5.02 10.93
C PRO A 148 7.91 4.57 9.70
N MET A 149 8.10 5.42 8.70
CA MET A 149 8.89 5.06 7.51
C MET A 149 10.37 4.86 7.84
N ALA A 150 10.93 5.68 8.72
CA ALA A 150 12.29 5.57 9.21
C ALA A 150 12.56 4.27 9.98
N ILE A 151 11.53 3.64 10.55
CA ILE A 151 11.63 2.34 11.23
C ILE A 151 11.32 1.19 10.25
N PHE A 152 10.23 1.32 9.48
CA PHE A 152 9.73 0.28 8.60
C PHE A 152 10.74 -0.09 7.50
N PHE A 153 11.30 0.90 6.79
CA PHE A 153 12.17 0.60 5.66
C PHE A 153 13.49 -0.06 6.07
N PRO A 154 14.22 0.38 7.11
CA PRO A 154 15.40 -0.36 7.56
C PRO A 154 15.08 -1.79 7.99
N LEU A 155 14.00 -2.01 8.75
CA LEU A 155 13.58 -3.37 9.14
C LEU A 155 13.30 -4.22 7.91
N PHE A 156 12.55 -3.69 6.95
CA PHE A 156 12.22 -4.38 5.72
C PHE A 156 13.47 -4.71 4.88
N THR A 157 14.40 -3.75 4.73
CA THR A 157 15.66 -3.96 4.01
C THR A 157 16.54 -5.01 4.71
N VAL A 158 16.51 -5.12 6.05
CA VAL A 158 17.17 -6.22 6.76
C VAL A 158 16.58 -7.58 6.35
N PHE A 159 15.25 -7.70 6.27
CA PHE A 159 14.60 -8.93 5.80
C PHE A 159 14.85 -9.22 4.33
N GLU A 160 15.00 -8.17 3.51
CA GLU A 160 15.40 -8.25 2.11
C GLU A 160 16.81 -8.84 1.97
N ASP A 161 17.80 -8.28 2.67
CA ASP A 161 19.21 -8.69 2.63
C ASP A 161 19.44 -10.07 3.24
N LEU A 162 18.67 -10.43 4.27
CA LEU A 162 18.66 -11.79 4.83
C LEU A 162 18.11 -12.82 3.82
N GLY A 163 17.47 -12.39 2.73
CA GLY A 163 16.86 -13.28 1.74
C GLY A 163 15.54 -13.91 2.19
N TYR A 164 14.94 -13.44 3.29
CA TYR A 164 13.63 -13.93 3.74
C TYR A 164 12.52 -13.54 2.75
N LEU A 165 12.55 -12.31 2.24
CA LEU A 165 11.53 -11.81 1.33
C LEU A 165 11.43 -12.60 0.01
N PRO A 166 12.52 -12.96 -0.68
CA PRO A 166 12.47 -13.87 -1.84
C PRO A 166 11.72 -15.19 -1.58
N ARG A 167 11.84 -15.77 -0.37
CA ARG A 167 11.15 -17.01 0.02
C ARG A 167 9.66 -16.78 0.23
N VAL A 168 9.30 -15.63 0.80
CA VAL A 168 7.91 -15.19 0.88
C VAL A 168 7.30 -15.03 -0.53
N ALA A 169 8.04 -14.43 -1.47
CA ALA A 169 7.59 -14.30 -2.85
C ALA A 169 7.35 -15.67 -3.51
N PHE A 170 8.21 -16.65 -3.24
CA PHE A 170 8.02 -18.03 -3.69
C PHE A 170 6.76 -18.67 -3.10
N ASN A 171 6.52 -18.52 -1.79
CA ASN A 171 5.32 -19.05 -1.13
C ASN A 171 4.03 -18.44 -1.69
N LEU A 172 4.05 -17.18 -2.11
CA LEU A 172 2.88 -16.48 -2.65
C LEU A 172 2.75 -16.62 -4.17
N ASP A 173 3.75 -17.18 -4.86
CA ASP A 173 3.79 -17.24 -6.33
C ASP A 173 2.57 -17.98 -6.89
N PHE A 174 2.13 -19.07 -6.26
CA PHE A 174 0.96 -19.82 -6.73
C PHE A 174 -0.34 -18.97 -6.72
N LEU A 175 -0.49 -18.05 -5.76
CA LEU A 175 -1.65 -17.15 -5.67
C LEU A 175 -1.59 -16.10 -6.78
N PHE A 176 -0.42 -15.46 -6.94
CA PHE A 176 -0.22 -14.43 -7.97
C PHE A 176 -0.31 -15.02 -9.39
N ARG A 177 0.26 -16.20 -9.62
CA ARG A 177 0.19 -16.91 -10.90
C ARG A 177 -1.26 -17.22 -11.30
N ARG A 178 -2.09 -17.62 -10.34
CA ARG A 178 -3.54 -17.85 -10.58
C ARG A 178 -4.29 -16.56 -10.92
N ALA A 179 -3.85 -15.44 -10.36
CA ALA A 179 -4.36 -14.11 -10.69
C ALA A 179 -3.77 -13.52 -12.00
N GLY A 180 -2.90 -14.23 -12.71
CA GLY A 180 -2.24 -13.71 -13.92
C GLY A 180 -1.21 -12.62 -13.64
N ALA A 181 -0.63 -12.65 -12.43
CA ALA A 181 0.42 -11.76 -11.94
C ALA A 181 1.71 -12.54 -11.61
N HIS A 182 2.77 -11.82 -11.28
CA HIS A 182 4.11 -12.37 -11.02
C HIS A 182 4.38 -12.51 -9.51
N GLY A 183 5.04 -13.57 -9.05
CA GLY A 183 5.35 -13.76 -7.61
C GLY A 183 6.16 -12.62 -6.97
N LYS A 184 7.04 -11.96 -7.75
CA LYS A 184 7.75 -10.73 -7.32
C LYS A 184 6.80 -9.60 -6.90
N GLN A 185 5.54 -9.60 -7.35
CA GLN A 185 4.53 -8.64 -6.90
C GLN A 185 4.30 -8.70 -5.38
N ALA A 186 4.44 -9.87 -4.75
CA ALA A 186 4.36 -10.01 -3.29
C ALA A 186 5.37 -9.10 -2.56
N LEU A 187 6.59 -8.97 -3.12
CA LEU A 187 7.65 -8.11 -2.56
C LEU A 187 7.26 -6.64 -2.65
N THR A 188 6.74 -6.23 -3.81
CA THR A 188 6.33 -4.84 -4.06
C THR A 188 5.15 -4.45 -3.18
N MET A 189 4.20 -5.37 -3.01
CA MET A 189 3.05 -5.25 -2.13
C MET A 189 3.48 -5.14 -0.66
N ALA A 190 4.46 -5.95 -0.25
CA ALA A 190 5.00 -5.89 1.11
C ALA A 190 5.66 -4.53 1.40
N MET A 191 6.34 -3.92 0.42
CA MET A 191 6.86 -2.55 0.52
C MET A 191 5.74 -1.50 0.54
N GLY A 192 4.62 -1.75 -0.13
CA GLY A 192 3.44 -0.88 -0.17
C GLY A 192 2.83 -0.60 1.21
N PHE A 193 2.88 -1.57 2.13
CA PHE A 193 2.41 -1.37 3.50
C PHE A 193 3.12 -0.24 4.26
N GLY A 194 4.40 0.01 3.95
CA GLY A 194 5.10 1.20 4.43
C GLY A 194 4.61 2.43 3.68
N CYS A 195 4.86 2.46 2.38
CA CYS A 195 4.39 3.52 1.50
C CYS A 195 4.07 2.98 0.11
N ASN A 196 2.86 3.26 -0.38
CA ASN A 196 2.44 2.83 -1.72
C ASN A 196 3.33 3.40 -2.83
N ALA A 197 3.90 4.59 -2.67
CA ALA A 197 4.85 5.16 -3.62
C ALA A 197 6.16 4.34 -3.69
N ALA A 198 6.68 3.90 -2.54
CA ALA A 198 7.86 3.03 -2.49
C ALA A 198 7.57 1.66 -3.10
N GLY A 199 6.39 1.08 -2.83
CA GLY A 199 5.96 -0.17 -3.46
C GLY A 199 5.83 -0.06 -4.98
N VAL A 200 5.33 1.07 -5.51
CA VAL A 200 5.31 1.33 -6.96
C VAL A 200 6.72 1.39 -7.54
N ILE A 201 7.68 2.06 -6.90
CA ILE A 201 9.09 2.09 -7.34
C ILE A 201 9.69 0.67 -7.32
N ALA A 202 9.36 -0.12 -6.31
CA ALA A 202 9.85 -1.49 -6.16
C ALA A 202 9.41 -2.41 -7.31
N THR A 203 8.36 -2.07 -8.07
CA THR A 203 7.91 -2.86 -9.23
C THR A 203 8.96 -2.98 -10.34
N ARG A 204 10.04 -2.19 -10.31
CA ARG A 204 11.19 -2.34 -11.21
C ARG A 204 11.86 -3.70 -11.17
N ILE A 205 11.65 -4.49 -10.10
CA ILE A 205 12.13 -5.88 -10.04
C ILE A 205 11.37 -6.82 -10.99
N ILE A 206 10.19 -6.43 -11.48
CA ILE A 206 9.35 -7.22 -12.38
C ILE A 206 9.77 -6.90 -13.82
N ASP A 207 10.27 -7.92 -14.50
CA ASP A 207 10.89 -7.78 -15.83
C ASP A 207 9.83 -7.56 -16.94
N SER A 208 8.70 -8.27 -16.84
CA SER A 208 7.59 -8.14 -17.79
C SER A 208 6.88 -6.79 -17.65
N PRO A 209 6.86 -5.93 -18.69
CA PRO A 209 6.21 -4.62 -18.61
C PRO A 209 4.72 -4.69 -18.28
N ARG A 210 4.05 -5.74 -18.77
CA ARG A 210 2.63 -6.01 -18.50
C ARG A 210 2.39 -6.31 -17.02
N GLU A 211 3.11 -7.28 -16.48
CA GLU A 211 2.96 -7.71 -15.08
C GLU A 211 3.42 -6.60 -14.13
N ARG A 212 4.46 -5.84 -14.52
CA ARG A 212 4.89 -4.63 -13.82
C ARG A 212 3.77 -3.62 -13.73
N LEU A 213 3.06 -3.35 -14.82
CA LEU A 213 1.94 -2.41 -14.82
C LEU A 213 0.76 -2.91 -13.96
N VAL A 214 0.45 -4.21 -13.98
CA VAL A 214 -0.53 -4.80 -13.06
C VAL A 214 -0.12 -4.56 -11.61
N ALA A 215 1.15 -4.81 -11.26
CA ALA A 215 1.66 -4.57 -9.91
C ALA A 215 1.60 -3.09 -9.52
N ILE A 216 1.95 -2.17 -10.43
CA ILE A 216 1.85 -0.71 -10.20
C ILE A 216 0.43 -0.30 -9.85
N LEU A 217 -0.57 -0.75 -10.62
CA LEU A 217 -1.97 -0.37 -10.44
C LEU A 217 -2.62 -1.02 -9.21
N THR A 218 -2.20 -2.24 -8.86
CA THR A 218 -2.81 -3.00 -7.76
C THR A 218 -2.15 -2.78 -6.41
N ASN A 219 -0.95 -2.18 -6.36
CA ASN A 219 -0.25 -1.90 -5.12
C ASN A 219 -1.06 -1.03 -4.14
N ASN A 220 -1.97 -0.20 -4.64
CA ASN A 220 -2.80 0.66 -3.80
C ASN A 220 -3.88 -0.09 -2.99
N PHE A 221 -4.26 -1.31 -3.35
CA PHE A 221 -5.25 -2.09 -2.60
C PHE A 221 -4.73 -2.60 -1.25
N VAL A 222 -3.44 -2.40 -0.97
CA VAL A 222 -2.83 -2.64 0.32
C VAL A 222 -2.80 -1.35 1.15
N PRO A 223 -3.20 -1.39 2.43
CA PRO A 223 -3.16 -0.21 3.27
C PRO A 223 -1.70 0.18 3.56
N CYS A 224 -1.34 1.43 3.22
CA CYS A 224 -0.06 2.00 3.58
C CYS A 224 -0.10 2.67 4.97
N ASN A 225 1.04 3.12 5.48
CA ASN A 225 1.17 3.73 6.81
C ASN A 225 0.05 4.75 7.12
N GLY A 226 -0.20 5.71 6.23
CA GLY A 226 -1.24 6.73 6.43
C GLY A 226 -2.70 6.25 6.47
N ARG A 227 -2.99 4.98 6.19
CA ARG A 227 -4.34 4.40 6.32
C ARG A 227 -4.53 3.71 7.67
N PHE A 228 -3.46 3.27 8.33
CA PHE A 228 -3.55 2.55 9.60
C PHE A 228 -4.16 3.39 10.74
N PRO A 229 -3.88 4.70 10.92
CA PRO A 229 -4.51 5.49 11.98
C PRO A 229 -6.05 5.44 11.91
N THR A 230 -6.63 5.66 10.74
CA THR A 230 -8.08 5.57 10.51
C THR A 230 -8.62 4.16 10.82
N LEU A 231 -7.93 3.11 10.34
CA LEU A 231 -8.35 1.72 10.57
C LEU A 231 -8.27 1.31 12.05
N ILE A 232 -7.22 1.73 12.76
CA ILE A 232 -7.03 1.47 14.19
C ILE A 232 -8.05 2.25 15.01
N MET A 233 -8.29 3.52 14.67
CA MET A 233 -9.31 4.37 15.29
C MET A 233 -10.69 3.72 15.19
N LEU A 234 -11.12 3.38 13.98
CA LEU A 234 -12.43 2.75 13.74
C LEU A 234 -12.52 1.36 14.38
N GLY A 235 -11.45 0.57 14.31
CA GLY A 235 -11.37 -0.75 14.92
C GLY A 235 -11.54 -0.68 16.43
N THR A 236 -10.91 0.30 17.07
CA THR A 236 -11.02 0.52 18.52
C THR A 236 -12.41 1.01 18.92
N ILE A 237 -12.94 2.03 18.24
CA ILE A 237 -14.18 2.71 18.63
C ILE A 237 -15.43 1.86 18.38
N PHE A 238 -15.49 1.12 17.27
CA PHE A 238 -16.70 0.40 16.85
C PHE A 238 -16.62 -1.11 17.08
N VAL A 239 -15.47 -1.74 16.80
CA VAL A 239 -15.30 -3.19 17.01
C VAL A 239 -14.90 -3.46 18.45
N GLY A 240 -13.81 -2.86 18.93
CA GLY A 240 -13.29 -3.08 20.28
C GLY A 240 -14.32 -2.79 21.38
N ALA A 241 -15.10 -1.71 21.24
CA ALA A 241 -16.13 -1.33 22.20
C ALA A 241 -17.31 -2.31 22.29
N SER A 242 -17.49 -3.19 21.29
CA SER A 242 -18.56 -4.21 21.27
C SER A 242 -18.18 -5.49 22.04
N PHE A 243 -16.91 -5.63 22.44
CA PHE A 243 -16.41 -6.79 23.19
C PHE A 243 -16.10 -6.41 24.64
N ALA A 244 -16.03 -7.42 25.52
CA ALA A 244 -15.62 -7.22 26.90
C ALA A 244 -14.23 -6.55 26.97
N PRO A 245 -13.94 -5.71 27.98
CA PRO A 245 -12.69 -4.93 28.05
C PRO A 245 -11.41 -5.77 27.93
N ALA A 246 -11.43 -7.02 28.43
CA ALA A 246 -10.32 -7.95 28.32
C ALA A 246 -9.98 -8.38 26.88
N PHE A 247 -10.94 -8.37 25.97
CA PHE A 247 -10.79 -8.79 24.57
C PHE A 247 -10.89 -7.63 23.58
N ALA A 248 -11.19 -6.41 24.03
CA ALA A 248 -11.39 -5.24 23.18
C ALA A 248 -10.17 -4.93 22.29
N SER A 249 -8.95 -5.00 22.84
CA SER A 249 -7.71 -4.76 22.09
C SER A 249 -7.45 -5.82 21.03
N VAL A 250 -7.70 -7.10 21.36
CA VAL A 250 -7.56 -8.22 20.42
C VAL A 250 -8.60 -8.13 19.30
N ALA A 251 -9.85 -7.76 19.63
CA ALA A 251 -10.91 -7.57 18.65
C ALA A 251 -10.61 -6.40 17.69
N ALA A 252 -10.13 -5.26 18.20
CA ALA A 252 -9.70 -4.12 17.39
C ALA A 252 -8.53 -4.48 16.47
N ALA A 253 -7.50 -5.17 17.00
CA ALA A 253 -6.38 -5.65 16.19
C ALA A 253 -6.83 -6.66 15.12
N GLY A 254 -7.75 -7.58 15.48
CA GLY A 254 -8.36 -8.53 14.56
C GLY A 254 -9.11 -7.85 13.42
N ALA A 255 -9.82 -6.74 13.68
CA ALA A 255 -10.48 -5.95 12.65
C ALA A 255 -9.47 -5.36 11.66
N VAL A 256 -8.37 -4.77 12.14
CA VAL A 256 -7.30 -4.22 11.28
C VAL A 256 -6.65 -5.32 10.44
N VAL A 257 -6.35 -6.48 11.03
CA VAL A 257 -5.82 -7.65 10.31
C VAL A 257 -6.82 -8.14 9.25
N GLY A 258 -8.12 -8.17 9.57
CA GLY A 258 -9.18 -8.52 8.64
C GLY A 258 -9.22 -7.59 7.42
N VAL A 259 -9.11 -6.28 7.63
CA VAL A 259 -9.02 -5.28 6.56
C VAL A 259 -7.75 -5.48 5.72
N VAL A 260 -6.61 -5.78 6.34
CA VAL A 260 -5.36 -6.09 5.61
C VAL A 260 -5.52 -7.32 4.72
N ILE A 261 -6.10 -8.40 5.24
CA ILE A 261 -6.37 -9.63 4.47
C ILE A 261 -7.33 -9.34 3.31
N LEU A 262 -8.37 -8.53 3.57
CA LEU A 262 -9.31 -8.09 2.53
C LEU A 262 -8.60 -7.30 1.42
N GLY A 263 -7.66 -6.42 1.78
CA GLY A 263 -6.83 -5.67 0.84
C GLY A 263 -5.95 -6.56 -0.05
N ILE A 264 -5.33 -7.60 0.55
CA ILE A 264 -4.61 -8.62 -0.22
C ILE A 264 -5.57 -9.35 -1.17
N GLY A 265 -6.78 -9.68 -0.71
CA GLY A 265 -7.83 -10.26 -1.54
C GLY A 265 -8.20 -9.39 -2.74
N PHE A 266 -8.42 -8.09 -2.53
CA PHE A 266 -8.68 -7.12 -3.61
C PHE A 266 -7.49 -6.96 -4.56
N THR A 267 -6.26 -7.00 -4.04
CA THR A 267 -5.05 -6.97 -4.87
C THR A 267 -5.04 -8.16 -5.84
N LEU A 268 -5.32 -9.37 -5.36
CA LEU A 268 -5.40 -10.57 -6.20
C LEU A 268 -6.58 -10.52 -7.18
N LEU A 269 -7.75 -10.06 -6.73
CA LEU A 269 -8.95 -9.91 -7.56
C LEU A 269 -8.71 -8.92 -8.70
N MET A 270 -8.10 -7.77 -8.42
CA MET A 270 -7.84 -6.73 -9.40
C MET A 270 -6.71 -7.12 -10.34
N SER A 271 -5.69 -7.82 -9.86
CA SER A 271 -4.67 -8.43 -10.73
C SER A 271 -5.30 -9.41 -11.73
N TRP A 272 -6.24 -10.25 -11.27
CA TRP A 272 -6.99 -11.15 -12.12
C TRP A 272 -7.90 -10.43 -13.13
N LEU A 273 -8.61 -9.39 -12.69
CA LEU A 273 -9.49 -8.62 -13.56
C LEU A 273 -8.70 -7.90 -14.64
N LEU A 274 -7.64 -7.19 -14.27
CA LEU A 274 -6.79 -6.43 -15.18
C LEU A 274 -6.08 -7.34 -16.18
N SER A 275 -5.55 -8.49 -15.73
CA SER A 275 -4.82 -9.41 -16.60
C SER A 275 -5.71 -10.06 -17.67
N ARG A 276 -7.03 -10.15 -17.46
CA ARG A 276 -8.00 -10.68 -18.43
C ARG A 276 -8.71 -9.62 -19.27
N THR A 277 -8.79 -8.38 -18.81
CA THR A 277 -9.54 -7.31 -19.48
C THR A 277 -8.62 -6.37 -20.25
N ILE A 278 -7.98 -5.42 -19.56
CA ILE A 278 -7.25 -4.29 -20.12
C ILE A 278 -5.82 -4.69 -20.50
N LEU A 279 -5.21 -5.63 -19.77
CA LEU A 279 -3.80 -6.01 -19.90
C LEU A 279 -3.69 -7.48 -20.33
N ARG A 280 -4.17 -7.81 -21.53
CA ARG A 280 -4.04 -9.15 -22.14
C ARG A 280 -2.63 -9.34 -22.72
N GLY A 281 -2.03 -10.52 -22.55
CA GLY A 281 -0.69 -10.85 -23.09
C GLY A 281 -0.17 -12.21 -22.65
N GLU A 282 0.99 -12.61 -23.13
CA GLU A 282 1.66 -13.87 -22.75
C GLU A 282 2.22 -13.78 -21.32
N ALA A 283 2.21 -14.90 -20.59
CA ALA A 283 2.77 -14.98 -19.25
C ALA A 283 4.30 -15.08 -19.33
N SER A 284 5.02 -14.31 -18.50
CA SER A 284 6.48 -14.38 -18.45
C SER A 284 6.94 -15.75 -17.92
N ALA A 285 7.99 -16.33 -18.52
CA ALA A 285 8.63 -17.51 -17.97
C ALA A 285 9.35 -17.13 -16.66
N PHE A 286 8.99 -17.76 -15.56
CA PHE A 286 9.54 -17.49 -14.24
C PHE A 286 10.69 -18.44 -13.94
N THR A 287 11.90 -17.90 -13.84
CA THR A 287 13.06 -18.53 -13.17
C THR A 287 13.40 -17.69 -11.96
N LEU A 288 12.81 -17.99 -10.80
CA LEU A 288 13.21 -17.35 -9.54
C LEU A 288 14.49 -18.01 -9.05
N GLU A 289 15.62 -17.34 -9.27
CA GLU A 289 16.84 -17.70 -8.58
C GLU A 289 16.67 -17.31 -7.10
N LEU A 290 16.65 -18.32 -6.22
CA LEU A 290 16.62 -18.09 -4.77
C LEU A 290 18.03 -17.62 -4.33
N PRO A 291 18.20 -16.38 -3.87
CA PRO A 291 19.51 -15.90 -3.45
C PRO A 291 19.96 -16.60 -2.15
N PRO A 292 21.27 -16.84 -1.97
CA PRO A 292 21.81 -17.41 -0.74
C PRO A 292 21.58 -16.46 0.45
N TYR A 293 21.46 -17.00 1.66
CA TYR A 293 21.41 -16.18 2.88
C TYR A 293 22.71 -15.36 2.99
N ARG A 294 22.59 -14.06 3.22
CA ARG A 294 23.74 -13.16 3.41
C ARG A 294 23.57 -12.37 4.69
N ARG A 295 24.69 -12.07 5.36
CA ARG A 295 24.67 -11.21 6.55
C ARG A 295 24.37 -9.77 6.13
N PRO A 296 23.37 -9.10 6.72
CA PRO A 296 23.00 -7.74 6.36
C PRO A 296 24.10 -6.76 6.74
N ASN A 297 24.43 -5.82 5.85
CA ASN A 297 25.36 -4.73 6.18
C ASN A 297 24.58 -3.58 6.81
N ILE A 298 24.52 -3.58 8.15
CA ILE A 298 23.69 -2.65 8.93
C ILE A 298 23.95 -1.19 8.54
N GLY A 299 25.21 -0.76 8.39
CA GLY A 299 25.53 0.62 8.04
C GLY A 299 25.01 1.05 6.67
N ARG A 300 25.19 0.19 5.65
CA ARG A 300 24.64 0.43 4.30
C ARG A 300 23.12 0.45 4.32
N ILE A 301 22.50 -0.45 5.09
CA ILE A 301 21.03 -0.55 5.19
C ILE A 301 20.44 0.73 5.76
N PHE A 302 20.98 1.25 6.86
CA PHE A 302 20.49 2.49 7.46
C PHE A 302 20.65 3.68 6.51
N TYR A 303 21.81 3.83 5.87
CA TYR A 303 22.04 4.93 4.92
C TYR A 303 21.06 4.88 3.73
N THR A 304 21.02 3.73 3.03
CA THR A 304 20.22 3.55 1.81
C THR A 304 18.73 3.65 2.12
N SER A 305 18.27 3.06 3.24
CA SER A 305 16.85 3.06 3.59
C SER A 305 16.39 4.44 4.06
N LEU A 306 17.19 5.14 4.87
CA LEU A 306 16.78 6.43 5.42
C LEU A 306 16.88 7.56 4.38
N ILE A 307 17.96 7.63 3.61
CA ILE A 307 18.14 8.69 2.63
C ILE A 307 17.33 8.40 1.37
N ASP A 308 17.56 7.27 0.71
CA ASP A 308 17.00 7.05 -0.63
C ASP A 308 15.51 6.68 -0.58
N ARG A 309 15.08 5.94 0.46
CA ARG A 309 13.68 5.48 0.58
C ARG A 309 12.82 6.40 1.46
N THR A 310 13.33 6.90 2.59
CA THR A 310 12.53 7.75 3.50
C THR A 310 12.53 9.23 3.10
N LEU A 311 13.69 9.88 3.04
CA LEU A 311 13.76 11.34 2.82
C LEU A 311 13.25 11.76 1.43
N PHE A 312 13.58 11.01 0.38
CA PHE A 312 13.12 11.34 -0.97
C PHE A 312 11.59 11.23 -1.14
N VAL A 313 10.98 10.23 -0.51
CA VAL A 313 9.52 10.06 -0.51
C VAL A 313 8.86 11.13 0.37
N LEU A 314 9.46 11.45 1.52
CA LEU A 314 8.98 12.52 2.38
C LEU A 314 9.00 13.88 1.67
N TYR A 315 10.08 14.19 0.95
CA TYR A 315 10.18 15.45 0.18
C TYR A 315 9.03 15.59 -0.83
N ARG A 316 8.69 14.51 -1.54
CA ARG A 316 7.54 14.51 -2.46
C ARG A 316 6.21 14.70 -1.71
N ALA A 317 6.05 14.05 -0.56
CA ALA A 317 4.85 14.20 0.26
C ALA A 317 4.69 15.64 0.78
N MET A 318 5.78 16.27 1.23
CA MET A 318 5.79 17.67 1.66
C MET A 318 5.34 18.61 0.53
N TRP A 319 5.88 18.45 -0.68
CA TRP A 319 5.52 19.27 -1.83
C TRP A 319 4.03 19.19 -2.17
N THR A 320 3.40 18.04 -1.93
CA THR A 320 1.95 17.86 -2.13
C THR A 320 1.12 18.28 -0.91
N ALA A 321 1.64 18.15 0.31
CA ALA A 321 0.92 18.44 1.55
C ALA A 321 0.77 19.94 1.84
N ALA A 322 1.79 20.75 1.52
CA ALA A 322 1.76 22.21 1.65
C ALA A 322 0.54 22.85 0.96
N PRO A 323 0.30 22.63 -0.35
CA PRO A 323 -0.87 23.19 -1.02
C PRO A 323 -2.18 22.56 -0.52
N ALA A 324 -2.16 21.30 -0.06
CA ALA A 324 -3.32 20.65 0.54
C ALA A 324 -3.77 21.38 1.81
N GLY A 325 -2.83 21.65 2.73
CA GLY A 325 -3.09 22.40 3.95
C GLY A 325 -3.61 23.80 3.69
N ALA A 326 -3.08 24.46 2.64
CA ALA A 326 -3.58 25.74 2.16
C ALA A 326 -5.07 25.67 1.76
N VAL A 327 -5.42 24.68 0.92
CA VAL A 327 -6.79 24.47 0.44
C VAL A 327 -7.73 24.12 1.60
N ILE A 328 -7.31 23.26 2.52
CA ILE A 328 -8.09 22.89 3.71
C ILE A 328 -8.40 24.13 4.54
N TRP A 329 -7.40 24.99 4.80
CA TRP A 329 -7.60 26.23 5.54
C TRP A 329 -8.53 27.20 4.82
N LEU A 330 -8.39 27.37 3.50
CA LEU A 330 -9.28 28.23 2.71
C LEU A 330 -10.73 27.73 2.77
N LEU A 331 -10.95 26.42 2.65
CA LEU A 331 -12.28 25.82 2.74
C LEU A 331 -12.90 25.99 4.13
N ALA A 332 -12.09 25.90 5.18
CA ALA A 332 -12.55 26.04 6.56
C ALA A 332 -12.86 27.50 6.95
N ASN A 333 -12.13 28.49 6.42
CA ASN A 333 -12.23 29.89 6.87
C ASN A 333 -12.99 30.81 5.93
N ILE A 334 -13.04 30.52 4.61
CA ILE A 334 -13.85 31.32 3.70
C ILE A 334 -15.32 31.00 3.94
N ARG A 335 -16.10 32.04 4.26
CA ARG A 335 -17.53 31.94 4.54
C ARG A 335 -18.32 32.55 3.39
N TRP A 336 -19.43 31.89 3.05
CA TRP A 336 -20.46 32.42 2.17
C TRP A 336 -21.76 32.49 2.97
N GLY A 337 -22.15 33.70 3.38
CA GLY A 337 -23.17 33.88 4.41
C GLY A 337 -22.73 33.29 5.74
N ASP A 338 -23.59 32.48 6.37
CA ASP A 338 -23.31 31.89 7.68
C ASP A 338 -22.50 30.59 7.63
N ARG A 339 -22.31 30.00 6.44
CA ARG A 339 -21.65 28.69 6.26
C ARG A 339 -20.25 28.83 5.68
N THR A 340 -19.35 27.93 6.06
CA THR A 340 -18.01 27.80 5.46
C THR A 340 -18.10 27.12 4.11
N LEU A 341 -17.11 27.34 3.23
CA LEU A 341 -17.03 26.61 1.96
C LEU A 341 -16.92 25.10 2.18
N ALA A 342 -16.28 24.66 3.25
CA ALA A 342 -16.24 23.25 3.63
C ALA A 342 -17.64 22.70 3.91
N ALA A 343 -18.45 23.41 4.72
CA ALA A 343 -19.82 22.99 5.02
C ALA A 343 -20.73 22.96 3.78
N ILE A 344 -20.57 23.95 2.89
CA ILE A 344 -21.32 23.98 1.62
C ILE A 344 -20.94 22.81 0.72
N SER A 345 -19.64 22.55 0.59
CA SER A 345 -19.12 21.46 -0.24
C SER A 345 -19.50 20.09 0.32
N ALA A 346 -19.46 19.92 1.65
CA ALA A 346 -19.91 18.72 2.33
C ALA A 346 -21.41 18.48 2.08
N GLY A 347 -22.25 19.53 2.21
CA GLY A 347 -23.68 19.43 1.92
C GLY A 347 -23.99 19.03 0.47
N TRP A 348 -23.15 19.42 -0.49
CA TRP A 348 -23.29 18.98 -1.89
C TRP A 348 -22.93 17.51 -2.10
N LEU A 349 -21.94 17.00 -1.35
CA LEU A 349 -21.52 15.59 -1.39
C LEU A 349 -22.40 14.68 -0.53
N ASP A 350 -23.21 15.24 0.35
CA ASP A 350 -23.99 14.50 1.35
C ASP A 350 -24.94 13.43 0.77
N PRO A 351 -25.72 13.70 -0.30
CA PRO A 351 -26.55 12.68 -0.92
C PRO A 351 -25.75 11.49 -1.45
N LEU A 352 -24.56 11.76 -2.00
CA LEU A 352 -23.65 10.74 -2.50
C LEU A 352 -23.01 9.96 -1.34
N GLY A 353 -22.64 10.65 -0.25
CA GLY A 353 -22.11 10.06 0.97
C GLY A 353 -23.10 9.07 1.55
N HIS A 354 -24.33 9.51 1.77
CA HIS A 354 -25.40 8.66 2.25
C HIS A 354 -25.71 7.51 1.29
N ALA A 355 -25.63 7.68 -0.03
CA ALA A 355 -25.85 6.58 -0.98
C ALA A 355 -24.90 5.39 -0.74
N ILE A 356 -23.65 5.65 -0.35
CA ILE A 356 -22.64 4.63 -0.06
C ILE A 356 -22.48 4.33 1.44
N GLY A 357 -23.39 4.82 2.29
CA GLY A 357 -23.39 4.61 3.73
C GLY A 357 -22.28 5.35 4.48
N LEU A 358 -21.88 6.51 3.96
CA LEU A 358 -21.03 7.53 4.60
C LEU A 358 -21.85 8.83 4.73
N ASP A 359 -21.17 9.96 4.86
CA ASP A 359 -21.75 11.32 4.84
C ASP A 359 -20.90 12.25 3.96
N GLY A 360 -21.42 13.47 3.72
CA GLY A 360 -20.76 14.47 2.89
C GLY A 360 -19.44 14.98 3.45
N VAL A 361 -19.27 15.00 4.77
CA VAL A 361 -18.04 15.47 5.44
C VAL A 361 -16.91 14.47 5.23
N ILE A 362 -17.17 13.18 5.39
CA ILE A 362 -16.23 12.10 5.09
C ILE A 362 -15.80 12.20 3.62
N LEU A 363 -16.74 12.27 2.68
CA LEU A 363 -16.41 12.35 1.26
C LEU A 363 -15.56 13.59 0.93
N LEU A 364 -15.95 14.76 1.43
CA LEU A 364 -15.18 15.98 1.25
C LEU A 364 -13.75 15.81 1.77
N THR A 365 -13.63 15.24 2.97
CA THR A 365 -12.34 15.01 3.63
C THR A 365 -11.41 14.15 2.77
N TYR A 366 -11.92 13.07 2.17
CA TYR A 366 -11.11 12.23 1.28
C TYR A 366 -10.75 12.91 -0.04
N VAL A 367 -11.57 13.84 -0.54
CA VAL A 367 -11.26 14.64 -1.74
C VAL A 367 -10.14 15.65 -1.46
N ILE A 368 -10.18 16.33 -0.30
CA ILE A 368 -9.16 17.33 0.05
C ILE A 368 -7.87 16.70 0.60
N ALA A 369 -7.96 15.51 1.19
CA ALA A 369 -6.83 14.74 1.71
C ALA A 369 -6.17 13.83 0.66
N ILE A 370 -6.52 13.93 -0.63
CA ILE A 370 -5.80 13.21 -1.70
C ILE A 370 -4.27 13.37 -1.61
N PRO A 371 -3.71 14.54 -1.23
CA PRO A 371 -2.27 14.70 -1.11
C PRO A 371 -1.61 13.80 -0.06
N ALA A 372 -2.26 13.58 1.08
CA ALA A 372 -1.73 12.76 2.18
C ALA A 372 -2.90 12.10 2.94
N ASN A 373 -2.84 10.78 3.15
CA ASN A 373 -3.93 10.09 3.85
C ASN A 373 -3.87 10.31 5.37
N GLU A 374 -2.70 10.71 5.87
CA GLU A 374 -2.39 11.01 7.27
C GLU A 374 -3.17 12.23 7.80
N ILE A 375 -3.61 13.13 6.90
CA ILE A 375 -4.41 14.32 7.26
C ILE A 375 -5.93 14.09 7.19
N VAL A 376 -6.38 12.88 6.85
CA VAL A 376 -7.83 12.55 6.78
C VAL A 376 -8.49 12.76 8.13
N VAL A 377 -8.00 12.11 9.19
CA VAL A 377 -8.60 12.20 10.53
C VAL A 377 -8.63 13.63 11.08
N PRO A 378 -7.54 14.41 11.10
CA PRO A 378 -7.59 15.76 11.65
C PRO A 378 -8.46 16.73 10.83
N THR A 379 -8.57 16.49 9.52
CA THR A 379 -9.44 17.29 8.65
C THR A 379 -10.91 16.91 8.84
N LEU A 380 -11.21 15.63 9.08
CA LEU A 380 -12.54 15.15 9.44
C LEU A 380 -13.02 15.78 10.76
N VAL A 381 -12.16 15.75 11.79
CA VAL A 381 -12.44 16.38 13.09
C VAL A 381 -12.65 17.88 12.93
N MET A 382 -11.79 18.56 12.17
CA MET A 382 -11.95 19.99 11.87
C MET A 382 -13.31 20.30 11.23
N ALA A 383 -13.70 19.53 10.21
CA ALA A 383 -14.95 19.75 9.50
C ALA A 383 -16.18 19.51 10.38
N TYR A 384 -16.16 18.50 11.26
CA TYR A 384 -17.25 18.26 12.21
C TYR A 384 -17.34 19.28 13.33
N MET A 385 -16.21 19.74 13.83
CA MET A 385 -16.16 20.75 14.89
C MET A 385 -16.35 22.18 14.36
N GLY A 386 -16.27 22.39 13.05
CA GLY A 386 -16.33 23.71 12.42
C GLY A 386 -15.13 24.58 12.78
N THR A 387 -13.97 24.00 13.07
CA THR A 387 -12.76 24.75 13.38
C THR A 387 -12.07 25.26 12.11
N GLY A 388 -11.31 26.35 12.21
CA GLY A 388 -10.62 26.97 11.08
C GLY A 388 -9.29 26.31 10.69
N MET A 389 -8.89 25.21 11.33
CA MET A 389 -7.60 24.56 11.07
C MET A 389 -7.65 23.08 11.44
N MET A 390 -6.76 22.29 10.84
CA MET A 390 -6.62 20.86 11.19
C MET A 390 -6.36 20.68 12.68
N THR A 391 -7.11 19.77 13.30
CA THR A 391 -7.08 19.52 14.75
C THR A 391 -7.19 18.04 15.02
N GLU A 392 -6.49 17.56 16.04
CA GLU A 392 -6.62 16.20 16.56
C GLU A 392 -7.21 16.23 17.97
N MET A 393 -7.95 15.18 18.30
CA MET A 393 -8.46 14.98 19.65
C MET A 393 -7.53 14.04 20.39
N GLU A 394 -7.05 14.44 21.57
CA GLU A 394 -6.11 13.64 22.38
C GLU A 394 -6.76 12.37 22.95
N GLY A 395 -8.08 12.39 23.18
CA GLY A 395 -8.82 11.29 23.78
C GLY A 395 -9.67 10.50 22.79
N LEU A 396 -9.45 9.18 22.72
CA LEU A 396 -10.35 8.25 22.00
C LEU A 396 -11.80 8.33 22.48
N GLY A 397 -12.03 8.67 23.75
CA GLY A 397 -13.36 8.87 24.32
C GLY A 397 -14.08 10.09 23.76
N ASP A 398 -13.37 11.22 23.60
CA ASP A 398 -13.95 12.44 23.03
C ASP A 398 -14.19 12.29 21.52
N LEU A 399 -13.29 11.57 20.84
CA LEU A 399 -13.48 11.22 19.45
C LEU A 399 -14.69 10.30 19.26
N ARG A 400 -14.90 9.33 20.15
CA ARG A 400 -16.13 8.51 20.15
C ARG A 400 -17.38 9.37 20.34
N ARG A 401 -17.38 10.30 21.31
CA ARG A 401 -18.51 11.21 21.55
C ARG A 401 -18.82 12.06 20.32
N LEU A 402 -17.79 12.60 19.67
CA LEU A 402 -17.95 13.36 18.43
C LEU A 402 -18.60 12.49 17.34
N LEU A 403 -18.00 11.34 17.03
CA LEU A 403 -18.43 10.51 15.90
C LEU A 403 -19.80 9.85 16.15
N VAL A 404 -20.00 9.24 17.32
CA VAL A 404 -21.21 8.46 17.63
C VAL A 404 -22.31 9.34 18.19
N ASP A 405 -22.04 10.10 19.25
CA ASP A 405 -23.10 10.80 19.99
C ASP A 405 -23.53 12.10 19.31
N GLN A 406 -22.60 12.84 18.68
CA GLN A 406 -22.90 14.12 18.04
C GLN A 406 -23.21 13.97 16.55
N GLN A 407 -22.47 13.13 15.82
CA GLN A 407 -22.61 12.96 14.37
C GLN A 407 -23.40 11.71 13.96
N GLY A 408 -23.83 10.88 14.92
CA GLY A 408 -24.72 9.74 14.66
C GLY A 408 -24.07 8.60 13.87
N TRP A 409 -22.75 8.43 13.94
CA TRP A 409 -22.08 7.36 13.20
C TRP A 409 -22.55 5.98 13.66
N THR A 410 -22.95 5.17 12.69
CA THR A 410 -23.35 3.78 12.91
C THR A 410 -22.18 2.83 12.65
N THR A 411 -22.32 1.58 13.07
CA THR A 411 -21.36 0.51 12.70
C THR A 411 -21.26 0.35 11.18
N LEU A 412 -22.35 0.61 10.43
CA LEU A 412 -22.33 0.60 8.97
C LEU A 412 -21.41 1.70 8.43
N THR A 413 -21.52 2.92 8.96
CA THR A 413 -20.64 4.04 8.60
C THR A 413 -19.18 3.69 8.87
N ALA A 414 -18.88 3.09 10.02
CA ALA A 414 -17.53 2.66 10.38
C ALA A 414 -16.98 1.59 9.43
N VAL A 415 -17.76 0.54 9.11
CA VAL A 415 -17.35 -0.51 8.18
C VAL A 415 -17.15 0.05 6.78
N ASN A 416 -18.09 0.86 6.28
CA ASN A 416 -17.95 1.50 4.97
C ASN A 416 -16.74 2.43 4.92
N LEU A 417 -16.42 3.14 6.01
CA LEU A 417 -15.26 4.00 6.06
C LEU A 417 -13.95 3.20 6.10
N MET A 418 -13.91 2.05 6.79
CA MET A 418 -12.77 1.14 6.72
C MET A 418 -12.56 0.62 5.28
N LEU A 419 -13.64 0.21 4.61
CA LEU A 419 -13.60 -0.26 3.22
C LEU A 419 -13.21 0.86 2.26
N PHE A 420 -13.78 2.05 2.42
CA PHE A 420 -13.44 3.22 1.62
C PHE A 420 -11.97 3.60 1.83
N SER A 421 -11.51 3.69 3.08
CA SER A 421 -10.11 3.96 3.41
C SER A 421 -9.15 2.92 2.83
N LEU A 422 -9.57 1.66 2.71
CA LEU A 422 -8.76 0.58 2.13
C LEU A 422 -8.69 0.68 0.60
N LEU A 423 -9.80 1.00 -0.04
CA LEU A 423 -9.97 0.86 -1.50
C LEU A 423 -9.91 2.18 -2.25
N HIS A 424 -9.91 3.34 -1.58
CA HIS A 424 -9.91 4.64 -2.25
C HIS A 424 -8.62 4.90 -3.01
N ASN A 425 -8.58 6.04 -3.72
CA ASN A 425 -7.45 6.43 -4.52
C ASN A 425 -6.13 6.51 -3.72
N PRO A 426 -4.99 6.25 -4.40
CA PRO A 426 -3.67 6.51 -3.83
C PRO A 426 -3.46 8.00 -3.53
N CYS A 427 -2.55 8.28 -2.59
CA CYS A 427 -2.14 9.65 -2.30
C CYS A 427 -1.40 10.29 -3.50
N ALA A 428 -1.35 11.62 -3.55
CA ALA A 428 -0.74 12.36 -4.67
C ALA A 428 0.71 11.92 -4.94
N THR A 429 1.50 11.63 -3.89
CA THR A 429 2.87 11.11 -4.03
C THR A 429 2.90 9.79 -4.80
N THR A 430 1.94 8.90 -4.57
CA THR A 430 1.83 7.63 -5.27
C THR A 430 1.35 7.85 -6.71
N ILE A 431 0.35 8.70 -6.95
CA ILE A 431 -0.12 9.05 -8.30
C ILE A 431 1.01 9.62 -9.15
N LEU A 432 1.78 10.57 -8.59
CA LEU A 432 2.96 11.16 -9.24
C LEU A 432 4.03 10.09 -9.53
N THR A 433 4.19 9.12 -8.65
CA THR A 433 5.15 8.03 -8.83
C THR A 433 4.68 7.07 -9.93
N ILE A 434 3.39 6.74 -10.00
CA ILE A 434 2.80 5.97 -11.12
C ILE A 434 3.07 6.70 -12.43
N TYR A 435 2.84 8.01 -12.49
CA TYR A 435 3.14 8.82 -13.67
C TYR A 435 4.63 8.74 -14.05
N LYS A 436 5.55 8.87 -13.08
CA LYS A 436 7.00 8.80 -13.33
C LYS A 436 7.48 7.42 -13.78
N GLU A 437 6.91 6.33 -13.26
CA GLU A 437 7.29 4.96 -13.63
C GLU A 437 6.67 4.52 -14.98
N THR A 438 5.50 5.05 -15.33
CA THR A 438 4.79 4.67 -16.56
C THR A 438 4.96 5.68 -17.71
N LEU A 439 5.43 6.89 -17.41
CA LEU A 439 5.52 8.03 -18.32
C LEU A 439 4.19 8.33 -19.05
N SER A 440 3.06 8.03 -18.41
CA SER A 440 1.75 8.10 -19.03
C SER A 440 0.69 8.62 -18.08
N ALA A 441 0.08 9.76 -18.42
CA ALA A 441 -1.04 10.31 -17.68
C ALA A 441 -2.23 9.34 -17.64
N LYS A 442 -2.45 8.58 -18.73
CA LYS A 442 -3.50 7.55 -18.80
C LYS A 442 -3.39 6.56 -17.64
N TRP A 443 -2.19 6.02 -17.39
CA TRP A 443 -1.99 5.02 -16.33
C TRP A 443 -2.04 5.62 -14.93
N ALA A 444 -1.60 6.87 -14.75
CA ALA A 444 -1.78 7.60 -13.49
C ALA A 444 -3.27 7.83 -13.19
N THR A 445 -4.07 8.24 -14.18
CA THR A 445 -5.53 8.41 -14.03
C THR A 445 -6.22 7.08 -13.76
N VAL A 446 -5.88 6.01 -14.48
CA VAL A 446 -6.41 4.66 -14.20
C VAL A 446 -6.03 4.21 -12.79
N GLY A 447 -4.79 4.44 -12.36
CA GLY A 447 -4.33 4.11 -11.00
C GLY A 447 -5.06 4.90 -9.90
N ALA A 448 -5.61 6.08 -10.21
CA ALA A 448 -6.43 6.86 -9.28
C ALA A 448 -7.90 6.45 -9.30
N LEU A 449 -8.48 6.28 -10.49
CA LEU A 449 -9.91 6.02 -10.66
C LEU A 449 -10.31 4.56 -10.45
N LEU A 450 -9.42 3.61 -10.73
CA LEU A 450 -9.72 2.19 -10.56
C LEU A 450 -9.96 1.84 -9.07
N PRO A 451 -9.08 2.20 -8.11
CA PRO A 451 -9.37 1.99 -6.70
C PRO A 451 -10.59 2.79 -6.25
N LEU A 452 -10.69 4.07 -6.62
CA LEU A 452 -11.83 4.92 -6.24
C LEU A 452 -13.18 4.32 -6.68
N GLY A 453 -13.29 3.90 -7.94
CA GLY A 453 -14.50 3.24 -8.45
C GLY A 453 -14.80 1.92 -7.74
N THR A 454 -13.77 1.16 -7.38
CA THR A 454 -13.90 -0.05 -6.55
C THR A 454 -14.44 0.28 -5.17
N ALA A 455 -13.91 1.33 -4.52
CA ALA A 455 -14.37 1.78 -3.20
C ALA A 455 -15.84 2.18 -3.24
N PHE A 456 -16.25 3.02 -4.19
CA PHE A 456 -17.65 3.42 -4.38
C PHE A 456 -18.56 2.21 -4.61
N LEU A 457 -18.17 1.28 -5.48
CA LEU A 457 -18.95 0.08 -5.75
C LEU A 457 -19.11 -0.79 -4.50
N VAL A 458 -18.02 -1.05 -3.77
CA VAL A 458 -18.02 -1.90 -2.59
C VAL A 458 -18.82 -1.28 -1.45
N CYS A 459 -18.62 0.01 -1.16
CA CYS A 459 -19.39 0.72 -0.14
C CYS A 459 -20.87 0.81 -0.51
N PHE A 460 -21.21 1.07 -1.78
CA PHE A 460 -22.60 1.08 -2.25
C PHE A 460 -23.28 -0.28 -2.07
N LEU A 461 -22.62 -1.37 -2.48
CA LEU A 461 -23.13 -2.73 -2.29
C LEU A 461 -23.29 -3.06 -0.81
N THR A 462 -22.31 -2.69 0.01
CA THR A 462 -22.33 -2.95 1.46
C THR A 462 -23.47 -2.18 2.14
N ALA A 463 -23.64 -0.90 1.82
CA ALA A 463 -24.75 -0.08 2.33
C ALA A 463 -26.12 -0.60 1.87
N THR A 464 -26.25 -1.01 0.60
CA THR A 464 -27.51 -1.53 0.05
C THR A 464 -27.88 -2.85 0.70
N LEU A 465 -26.93 -3.78 0.84
CA LEU A 465 -27.16 -5.04 1.52
C LEU A 465 -27.52 -4.83 2.99
N ALA A 466 -26.79 -3.98 3.71
CA ALA A 466 -27.07 -3.68 5.10
C ALA A 466 -28.50 -3.14 5.29
N ARG A 467 -28.92 -2.17 4.46
CA ARG A 467 -30.29 -1.65 4.44
C ARG A 467 -31.33 -2.72 4.13
N ALA A 468 -31.06 -3.60 3.17
CA ALA A 468 -31.97 -4.69 2.81
C ALA A 468 -32.17 -5.70 3.97
N PHE A 469 -31.14 -5.92 4.79
CA PHE A 469 -31.19 -6.78 5.97
C PHE A 469 -31.64 -6.04 7.26
N GLY A 470 -32.00 -4.76 7.17
CA GLY A 470 -32.36 -3.94 8.34
C GLY A 470 -31.18 -3.59 9.26
N TRP A 471 -29.94 -3.83 8.81
CA TRP A 471 -28.72 -3.34 9.46
C TRP A 471 -28.47 -1.89 9.04
N GLY A 472 -28.81 -0.92 9.88
CA GLY A 472 -28.48 0.49 9.64
C GLY A 472 -29.59 1.49 9.93
N GLY A 473 -30.45 1.20 10.92
CA GLY A 473 -31.30 2.20 11.58
C GLY A 473 -30.61 2.74 12.82
#